data_AF-A0A317IZM8-F1
#
_entry.id   AF-A0A317IZM8-F1
#
_cell.length_a   1.000
_cell.length_b   1.000
_cell.length_c   1.000
_cell.angle_alpha   90.00
_cell.angle_beta   90.00
_cell.angle_gamma   90.00
#
_symmetry.space_group_name_H-M   'P 1'
#
loop_
_entity.id
_entity.type
_entity.pdbx_description
1 polymer ?
#
loop_
_entity_poly.entity_id
_entity_poly.type
_entity_poly.pdbx_seq_one_letter_code
_entity_poly.pdbx_strand_id
1 'polypeptide(L)' 'MNQIWFKKAGWAYIPVHAMGLLVSAMAIIFLIPVFTATLRNGHSVSDDLYQLFVYTTCTAFWWKWVAEKTS' A
#
# COMPACT_ATOMS: atom_id res chain seq x y z
N MET A 1 7.99 -23.37 13.12
CA MET A 1 7.54 -22.04 13.59
C MET A 1 7.06 -21.27 12.38
N ASN A 2 5.76 -20.94 12.31
CA ASN A 2 5.26 -20.07 11.24
C ASN A 2 5.82 -18.67 11.48
N GLN A 3 6.63 -18.15 10.57
CA GLN A 3 7.19 -16.81 10.69
C GLN A 3 6.06 -15.80 10.46
N ILE A 4 5.72 -15.04 11.50
CA ILE A 4 4.70 -13.99 11.44
C ILE A 4 5.30 -12.80 10.69
N TRP A 5 4.70 -12.40 9.57
CA TRP A 5 5.24 -11.29 8.77
C TRP A 5 4.69 -9.94 9.19
N PHE A 6 3.42 -9.92 9.57
CA PHE A 6 2.71 -8.74 10.03
C PHE A 6 2.13 -9.01 11.41
N LYS A 7 2.14 -8.00 12.29
CA LYS A 7 1.46 -8.05 13.57
C LYS A 7 0.24 -7.15 13.52
N LYS A 8 -0.95 -7.71 13.81
CA LYS A 8 -2.18 -6.92 13.93
C LYS A 8 -2.06 -5.89 15.06
N ALA A 9 -2.37 -4.63 14.74
CA ALA A 9 -2.39 -3.49 15.66
C ALA A 9 -3.72 -2.75 15.51
N GLY A 10 -4.72 -3.16 16.28
CA GLY A 10 -6.09 -2.63 16.16
C GLY A 10 -6.71 -2.97 14.81
N TRP A 11 -6.96 -1.95 13.99
CA TRP A 11 -7.53 -2.07 12.64
C TRP A 11 -6.48 -2.15 11.52
N ALA A 12 -5.19 -2.00 11.86
CA ALA A 12 -4.07 -2.02 10.93
C ALA A 12 -3.12 -3.19 11.21
N TYR A 13 -2.08 -3.30 10.39
CA TYR A 13 -1.01 -4.30 10.50
C TYR A 13 0.35 -3.60 10.51
N ILE A 14 1.30 -4.12 11.28
CA ILE A 14 2.66 -3.60 11.36
C ILE A 14 3.61 -4.69 10.84
N PRO A 15 4.45 -4.43 9.82
CA PRO A 15 5.43 -5.42 9.37
C PRO A 15 6.46 -5.66 10.46
N VAL A 16 6.62 -6.92 10.89
CA VAL A 16 7.58 -7.34 11.94
C VAL A 16 8.67 -8.27 11.39
N HIS A 17 8.60 -8.63 10.11
CA HIS A 17 9.54 -9.52 9.44
C HIS A 17 10.05 -8.88 8.13
N ALA A 18 11.21 -9.33 7.66
CA ALA A 18 11.82 -8.86 6.40
C ALA A 18 10.87 -8.97 5.19
N MET A 19 10.10 -10.06 5.10
CA MET A 19 9.10 -10.23 4.04
C MET A 19 7.95 -9.21 4.14
N GLY A 20 7.49 -8.88 5.35
CA GLY A 20 6.46 -7.85 5.53
C GLY A 20 6.97 -6.46 5.15
N LEU A 21 8.23 -6.15 5.47
CA LEU A 21 8.90 -4.93 5.03
C LEU A 21 9.05 -4.89 3.50
N LEU A 22 9.44 -5.99 2.87
CA LEU A 22 9.56 -6.08 1.42
C LEU A 22 8.23 -5.82 0.71
N VAL A 23 7.14 -6.46 1.16
CA VAL A 23 5.80 -6.23 0.59
C VAL A 23 5.36 -4.78 0.76
N SER A 24 5.63 -4.19 1.93
CA SER A 24 5.32 -2.78 2.21
C SER A 24 6.14 -1.84 1.33
N ALA A 25 7.43 -2.13 1.14
CA ALA A 25 8.30 -1.36 0.26
C ALA A 25 7.87 -1.45 -1.21
N MET A 26 7.49 -2.64 -1.69
CA MET A 26 6.97 -2.82 -3.05
C MET A 26 5.67 -2.03 -3.27
N ALA A 27 4.75 -2.00 -2.29
CA ALA A 27 3.54 -1.19 -2.37
C ALA A 27 3.86 0.32 -2.48
N ILE A 28 4.83 0.81 -1.69
CA ILE A 28 5.28 2.22 -1.77
C ILE A 28 5.94 2.50 -3.11
N ILE A 29 6.87 1.64 -3.55
CA ILE A 29 7.57 1.77 -4.84
C ILE A 29 6.58 1.81 -6.00
N PHE A 30 5.53 0.99 -5.95
CA PHE A 30 4.46 1.01 -6.95
C PHE A 30 3.69 2.33 -6.97
N LEU A 31 3.41 2.93 -5.81
CA LEU A 31 2.67 4.19 -5.73
C LEU A 31 3.49 5.40 -6.19
N ILE A 32 4.83 5.38 -6.09
CA ILE A 32 5.68 6.50 -6.53
C ILE A 32 5.42 6.93 -7.99
N PRO A 33 5.52 6.04 -9.01
CA PRO A 33 5.25 6.43 -10.39
C PRO A 33 3.79 6.80 -10.62
N VAL A 34 2.84 6.17 -9.90
CA VAL A 34 1.41 6.54 -9.97
C VAL A 34 1.22 7.99 -9.54
N PHE A 35 1.73 8.35 -8.36
CA PHE A 35 1.60 9.71 -7.83
C PHE A 35 2.31 10.72 -8.73
N THR A 36 3.50 10.38 -9.20
CA THR A 36 4.28 11.24 -10.11
C THR A 36 3.54 11.46 -11.44
N ALA A 37 2.95 10.41 -12.00
CA ALA A 37 2.21 10.50 -13.26
C ALA A 37 0.90 11.26 -13.10
N THR A 38 0.14 11.02 -12.02
CA THR A 38 -1.09 11.76 -11.74
C THR A 38 -0.79 13.25 -11.57
N LEU A 39 0.13 13.63 -10.68
CA LEU A 39 0.45 15.03 -10.44
C LEU A 39 1.04 15.74 -11.67
N ARG A 40 1.78 15.04 -12.54
CA ARG A 40 2.37 15.62 -13.76
C ARG A 40 1.34 15.86 -14.86
N ASN A 41 0.33 15.00 -14.96
CA ASN A 41 -0.67 15.05 -16.04
C ASN A 41 -2.04 15.56 -15.57
N GLY A 42 -2.18 15.88 -14.29
CA GLY A 42 -3.41 16.34 -13.66
C GLY A 42 -3.91 17.67 -14.19
N HIS A 43 -5.22 17.75 -14.43
CA HIS A 43 -5.87 19.00 -14.86
C HIS A 43 -6.45 19.81 -13.71
N SER A 44 -6.70 19.17 -12.56
CA SER A 44 -7.24 19.82 -11.36
C SER A 44 -6.93 18.97 -10.12
N VAL A 45 -6.91 19.61 -8.94
CA VAL A 45 -6.72 18.90 -7.66
C VAL A 45 -7.79 17.83 -7.44
N SER A 46 -9.04 18.09 -7.85
CA SER A 46 -10.10 17.10 -7.76
C SER A 46 -9.84 15.86 -8.63
N ASP A 47 -9.38 16.06 -9.86
CA ASP A 47 -9.04 14.97 -10.78
C ASP A 47 -7.89 14.11 -10.22
N ASP A 48 -6.85 14.77 -9.69
CA ASP A 48 -5.75 14.08 -9.01
C ASP A 48 -6.23 13.26 -7.82
N LEU A 49 -7.10 13.83 -6.96
CA LEU A 49 -7.64 13.12 -5.81
C LEU A 49 -8.46 11.90 -6.20
N TYR A 50 -9.26 11.97 -7.28
CA TYR A 50 -10.00 10.81 -7.78
C TYR A 50 -9.08 9.70 -8.27
N GLN A 51 -8.05 10.04 -9.05
CA GLN A 51 -7.09 9.05 -9.55
C GLN A 51 -6.27 8.43 -8.40
N LEU A 52 -5.72 9.28 -7.52
CA LEU A 52 -4.95 8.81 -6.36
C LEU A 52 -5.79 7.94 -5.44
N PHE A 53 -7.06 8.27 -5.22
CA PHE A 53 -7.97 7.46 -4.42
C PHE A 53 -8.07 6.03 -4.96
N VAL A 54 -8.31 5.85 -6.26
CA VAL A 54 -8.47 4.52 -6.86
C VAL A 54 -7.20 3.68 -6.70
N TYR A 55 -6.05 4.19 -7.14
CA TYR A 55 -4.81 3.42 -7.11
C TYR A 55 -4.32 3.15 -5.68
N THR A 56 -4.43 4.14 -4.79
CA THR A 56 -3.99 4.00 -3.40
C THR A 56 -4.87 3.00 -2.65
N THR A 57 -6.19 3.06 -2.81
CA THR A 57 -7.11 2.13 -2.13
C THR A 57 -6.96 0.70 -2.65
N CYS A 58 -6.81 0.50 -3.96
CA CYS A 58 -6.52 -0.82 -4.53
C CYS A 58 -5.20 -1.39 -3.98
N THR A 59 -4.14 -0.59 -3.94
CA THR A 59 -2.84 -1.02 -3.42
C THR A 59 -2.91 -1.35 -1.92
N ALA A 60 -3.57 -0.48 -1.13
CA ALA A 60 -3.76 -0.67 0.30
C ALA A 60 -4.62 -1.91 0.61
N PHE A 61 -5.65 -2.19 -0.21
CA PHE A 61 -6.47 -3.40 -0.09
C PHE A 61 -5.64 -4.67 -0.25
N TRP A 62 -4.84 -4.76 -1.32
CA TRP A 62 -3.98 -5.91 -1.56
C TRP A 62 -2.91 -6.07 -0.48
N TRP A 63 -2.29 -4.96 -0.07
CA TRP A 63 -1.34 -4.97 1.03
C TRP A 63 -1.98 -5.49 2.33
N LYS A 64 -3.19 -5.01 2.66
CA LYS A 64 -3.94 -5.46 3.85
C LYS A 64 -4.30 -6.95 3.77
N TRP A 65 -4.72 -7.42 2.59
CA TRP A 65 -5.03 -8.84 2.38
C TRP A 65 -3.81 -9.73 2.60
N VAL A 66 -2.62 -9.33 2.11
CA VAL A 66 -1.37 -10.05 2.39
C VAL A 66 -1.07 -10.06 3.89
N ALA A 67 -1.21 -8.91 4.55
CA ALA A 67 -0.99 -8.79 5.99
C ALA A 67 -1.96 -9.67 6.80
N GLU A 68 -3.23 -9.75 6.40
CA GLU A 68 -4.24 -10.65 7.01
C GLU A 68 -3.89 -12.14 6.87
N LYS A 69 -3.28 -12.54 5.75
CA LYS A 69 -2.91 -13.94 5.49
C LYS A 69 -1.58 -14.35 6.12
N THR A 70 -0.78 -13.40 6.59
CA THR A 70 0.58 -13.63 7.10
C THR A 70 0.80 -13.07 8.51
N SER A 71 -0.30 -12.72 9.21
CA SER A 71 -0.33 -12.30 10.61
C SER A 71 -0.67 -13.41 11.58
#